data_AF-A0AAW2WRI2-F1
#
_entry.id   AF-A0AAW2WRI2-F1
#
_cell.length_a   1.000
_cell.length_b   1.000
_cell.length_c   1.000
_cell.angle_alpha   90.00
_cell.angle_beta   90.00
_cell.angle_gamma   90.00
#
_symmetry.space_group_name_H-M   'P 1'
#
loop_
_entity.id
_entity.type
_entity.pdbx_description
1 polymer ?
#
loop_
_entity_poly.entity_id
_entity_poly.type
_entity_poly.pdbx_seq_one_letter_code
_entity_poly.pdbx_strand_id
1 'polypeptide(L)'
;MLPDMNSTASGGDESQRKGDDGINNKSGSEDLHNNSINNQELKRKRYHRHTPEQIQEMEANKHNFQFETWHEHHKNSYFRTENNELRAENMRCKEALSNARCRACGRAIPVVGMSSNLNCLRLENAQLREQIEYLAAILAKFVDKPLADEAITPSSTVSPTIDTEAVRNLKESRRLRRCDIPAILFLLMQLVLQMKFIVLANEIIDS
;
A
#
# COMPACT_ATOMS: atom_id res chain seq x y z
N MET A 1 -3.47 -14.66 -39.64
CA MET A 1 -2.82 -15.65 -38.75
C MET A 1 -2.31 -14.90 -37.52
N LEU A 2 -3.00 -15.04 -36.39
CA LEU A 2 -2.53 -14.64 -35.06
C LEU A 2 -2.27 -15.94 -34.29
N PRO A 3 -1.22 -16.03 -33.44
CA PRO A 3 -1.00 -17.19 -32.59
C PRO A 3 -1.80 -17.04 -31.28
N ASP A 4 -2.49 -18.11 -30.91
CA ASP A 4 -3.18 -18.24 -29.62
C ASP A 4 -2.17 -18.41 -28.49
N MET A 5 -2.33 -17.62 -27.43
CA MET A 5 -1.64 -17.81 -26.16
C MET A 5 -2.59 -18.46 -25.17
N ASN A 6 -2.37 -19.76 -25.04
CA ASN A 6 -2.89 -20.68 -24.05
C ASN A 6 -2.34 -20.32 -22.65
N SER A 7 -3.21 -20.22 -21.65
CA SER A 7 -2.82 -20.30 -20.24
C SER A 7 -3.38 -21.57 -19.66
N THR A 8 -2.51 -22.57 -19.60
CA THR A 8 -2.69 -23.82 -18.87
C THR A 8 -2.74 -23.51 -17.38
N ALA A 9 -3.90 -23.70 -16.75
CA ALA A 9 -3.99 -24.03 -15.34
C ALA A 9 -4.78 -25.34 -15.24
N SER A 10 -4.08 -26.34 -14.72
CA SER A 10 -4.41 -27.75 -14.67
C SER A 10 -5.37 -28.06 -13.52
N GLY A 11 -6.31 -28.99 -13.74
CA GLY A 11 -6.78 -29.92 -12.71
C GLY A 11 -8.30 -30.16 -12.61
N GLY A 12 -8.79 -31.21 -13.30
CA GLY A 12 -9.89 -32.13 -12.95
C GLY A 12 -11.32 -31.57 -12.88
N ASP A 13 -12.39 -32.17 -13.43
CA ASP A 13 -12.64 -33.58 -13.71
C ASP A 13 -13.47 -33.80 -14.99
N GLU A 14 -13.26 -34.99 -15.55
CA GLU A 14 -13.82 -35.55 -16.77
C GLU A 14 -15.13 -36.34 -16.49
N SER A 15 -15.91 -36.59 -17.55
CA SER A 15 -17.13 -37.42 -17.67
C SER A 15 -18.43 -36.61 -17.66
N GLN A 16 -19.34 -36.71 -18.64
CA GLN A 16 -19.62 -37.77 -19.60
C GLN A 16 -20.40 -37.17 -20.78
N ARG A 17 -19.98 -37.52 -22.01
CA ARG A 17 -20.76 -37.29 -23.23
C ARG A 17 -21.87 -38.35 -23.31
N LYS A 18 -23.08 -37.93 -23.68
CA LYS A 18 -24.03 -38.75 -24.44
C LYS A 18 -24.82 -37.85 -25.38
N GLY A 19 -24.53 -37.97 -26.67
CA GLY A 19 -25.50 -37.64 -27.70
C GLY A 19 -26.41 -38.84 -27.92
N ASP A 20 -27.66 -38.58 -28.31
CA ASP A 20 -28.43 -39.54 -29.09
C ASP A 20 -29.58 -38.84 -29.84
N ASP A 21 -29.45 -38.93 -31.16
CA ASP A 21 -30.45 -39.30 -32.16
C ASP A 21 -31.77 -38.53 -32.30
N GLY A 22 -31.84 -37.90 -33.47
CA GLY A 22 -33.05 -37.32 -34.03
C GLY A 22 -34.12 -38.34 -34.35
N ILE A 23 -35.37 -37.89 -34.20
CA ILE A 23 -36.55 -38.60 -34.70
C ILE A 23 -37.29 -37.64 -35.62
N ASN A 24 -37.15 -37.89 -36.92
CA ASN A 24 -37.91 -37.25 -37.97
C ASN A 24 -39.25 -37.99 -38.13
N ASN A 25 -40.33 -37.43 -37.59
CA ASN A 25 -41.67 -37.95 -37.85
C ASN A 25 -42.41 -37.00 -38.79
N LYS A 26 -42.24 -37.29 -40.08
CA LYS A 26 -43.13 -36.87 -41.16
C LYS A 26 -44.33 -37.82 -41.18
N SER A 27 -45.49 -37.35 -40.74
CA SER A 27 -46.77 -37.99 -41.04
C SER A 27 -47.74 -36.94 -41.57
N GLY A 28 -48.01 -37.03 -42.87
CA GLY A 28 -49.20 -36.45 -43.46
C GLY A 28 -50.39 -37.39 -43.25
N SER A 29 -51.55 -36.82 -42.97
CA SER A 29 -52.85 -37.44 -43.25
C SER A 29 -53.75 -36.33 -43.76
N GLU A 30 -54.14 -36.46 -45.02
CA GLU A 30 -55.24 -35.73 -45.63
C GLU A 30 -56.54 -36.33 -45.10
N ASP A 31 -57.54 -35.50 -44.78
CA ASP A 31 -58.95 -35.87 -44.86
C ASP A 31 -59.83 -34.61 -44.93
N LEU A 32 -60.77 -34.64 -45.88
CA LEU A 32 -61.62 -33.54 -46.35
C LEU A 32 -63.00 -33.58 -45.68
N HIS A 33 -63.51 -32.46 -45.13
CA HIS A 33 -64.90 -32.03 -45.39
C HIS A 33 -65.24 -30.58 -44.99
N ASN A 34 -65.53 -29.79 -46.04
CA ASN A 34 -66.61 -28.83 -46.26
C ASN A 34 -67.07 -27.83 -45.15
N ASN A 35 -66.58 -26.59 -45.31
CA ASN A 35 -67.29 -25.30 -45.32
C ASN A 35 -68.30 -24.95 -44.19
N SER A 36 -67.84 -24.14 -43.22
CA SER A 36 -68.63 -23.02 -42.69
C SER A 36 -67.71 -21.95 -42.11
N ILE A 37 -67.71 -20.79 -42.77
CA ILE A 37 -67.31 -19.44 -42.36
C ILE A 37 -66.77 -19.33 -40.93
N ASN A 38 -65.48 -18.98 -40.77
CA ASN A 38 -65.00 -17.89 -39.90
C ASN A 38 -63.45 -17.77 -39.88
N ASN A 39 -62.94 -16.79 -40.63
CA ASN A 39 -61.99 -15.78 -40.13
C ASN A 39 -60.69 -16.20 -39.41
N GLN A 40 -59.95 -17.19 -39.88
CA GLN A 40 -58.52 -17.30 -39.56
C GLN A 40 -57.70 -17.63 -40.79
N GLU A 41 -57.80 -16.75 -41.80
CA GLU A 41 -56.68 -16.48 -42.68
C GLU A 41 -55.43 -16.35 -41.80
N LEU A 42 -54.42 -17.18 -42.06
CA LEU A 42 -53.11 -17.16 -41.43
C LEU A 42 -52.57 -15.73 -41.49
N LYS A 43 -52.91 -14.91 -40.49
CA LYS A 43 -52.39 -13.56 -40.30
C LYS A 43 -50.92 -13.73 -39.96
N ARG A 44 -50.11 -13.97 -41.00
CA ARG A 44 -48.67 -13.82 -40.97
C ARG A 44 -48.44 -12.45 -40.37
N LYS A 45 -47.97 -12.44 -39.12
CA LYS A 45 -47.67 -11.21 -38.39
C LYS A 45 -46.71 -10.42 -39.28
N ARG A 46 -47.24 -9.38 -39.92
CA ARG A 46 -46.46 -8.49 -40.78
C ARG A 46 -45.57 -7.70 -39.83
N TYR A 47 -44.35 -8.17 -39.63
CA TYR A 47 -43.39 -7.52 -38.75
C TYR A 47 -43.26 -6.05 -39.15
N HIS A 48 -43.38 -5.14 -38.17
CA HIS A 48 -43.06 -3.75 -38.40
C HIS A 48 -41.57 -3.64 -38.71
N ARG A 49 -41.26 -3.15 -39.89
CA ARG A 49 -39.89 -2.85 -40.29
C ARG A 49 -39.53 -1.50 -39.70
N HIS A 50 -38.40 -1.43 -39.00
CA HIS A 50 -37.86 -0.18 -38.50
C HIS A 50 -37.65 0.81 -39.64
N THR A 51 -37.89 2.09 -39.37
CA THR A 51 -37.59 3.15 -40.35
C THR A 51 -36.08 3.24 -40.57
N PRO A 52 -35.61 3.76 -41.71
CA PRO A 52 -34.18 3.96 -41.96
C PRO A 52 -33.50 4.79 -40.86
N GLU A 53 -34.19 5.80 -40.32
CA GLU A 53 -33.72 6.66 -39.23
C GLU A 53 -33.49 5.86 -37.94
N GLN A 54 -34.43 4.98 -37.57
CA GLN A 54 -34.28 4.10 -36.41
C GLN A 54 -33.11 3.14 -36.55
N ILE A 55 -32.86 2.65 -37.77
CA ILE A 55 -31.71 1.76 -38.04
C ILE A 55 -30.41 2.56 -37.89
N GLN A 56 -30.35 3.77 -38.44
CA GLN A 56 -29.18 4.63 -38.34
C GLN A 56 -28.86 5.02 -36.89
N GLU A 57 -29.87 5.32 -36.08
CA GLU A 57 -29.70 5.60 -34.65
C GLU A 57 -29.18 4.35 -33.90
N MET A 58 -29.74 3.17 -34.19
CA MET A 58 -29.28 1.92 -33.59
C MET A 58 -27.83 1.60 -33.95
N GLU A 59 -27.45 1.83 -35.20
CA GLU A 59 -26.08 1.67 -35.69
C GLU A 59 -25.15 2.66 -35.01
N ALA A 60 -25.52 3.94 -34.91
CA ALA A 60 -24.74 4.96 -34.21
C ALA A 60 -24.55 4.63 -32.73
N ASN A 61 -25.60 4.20 -32.03
CA ASN A 61 -25.54 3.78 -30.63
C ASN A 61 -24.65 2.55 -30.44
N LYS A 62 -24.72 1.58 -31.36
CA LYS A 62 -23.84 0.41 -31.37
C LYS A 62 -22.37 0.81 -31.55
N HIS A 63 -22.09 1.74 -32.47
CA HIS A 63 -20.74 2.25 -32.69
C HIS A 63 -20.21 3.03 -31.48
N ASN A 64 -21.04 3.87 -30.86
CA ASN A 64 -20.63 4.61 -29.67
C ASN A 64 -20.38 3.67 -28.49
N PHE A 65 -21.26 2.71 -28.24
CA PHE A 65 -21.06 1.70 -27.20
C PHE A 65 -19.80 0.87 -27.42
N GLN A 66 -19.52 0.47 -28.67
CA GLN A 66 -18.27 -0.22 -29.01
C GLN A 66 -17.03 0.65 -28.78
N PHE A 67 -17.08 1.92 -29.18
CA PHE A 67 -15.98 2.85 -28.98
C PHE A 67 -15.71 3.11 -27.50
N GLU A 68 -16.75 3.37 -26.70
CA GLU A 68 -16.65 3.56 -25.26
C GLU A 68 -16.06 2.31 -24.59
N THR A 69 -16.55 1.12 -24.93
CA THR A 69 -16.03 -0.15 -24.40
C THR A 69 -14.55 -0.35 -24.77
N TRP A 70 -14.18 -0.13 -26.04
CA TRP A 70 -12.79 -0.22 -26.49
C TRP A 70 -11.89 0.80 -25.78
N HIS A 71 -12.37 2.03 -25.64
CA HIS A 71 -11.66 3.11 -24.97
C HIS A 71 -11.47 2.83 -23.47
N GLU A 72 -12.49 2.31 -22.78
CA GLU A 72 -12.36 1.87 -21.38
C GLU A 72 -11.36 0.73 -21.22
N HIS A 73 -11.43 -0.29 -22.09
CA HIS A 73 -10.44 -1.37 -22.09
C HIS A 73 -9.02 -0.86 -22.35
N HIS A 74 -8.84 0.06 -23.29
CA HIS A 74 -7.55 0.66 -23.59
C HIS A 74 -7.01 1.47 -22.39
N LYS A 75 -7.83 2.32 -21.77
CA LYS A 75 -7.47 3.05 -20.55
C LYS A 75 -7.10 2.12 -19.40
N ASN A 76 -7.89 1.08 -19.16
CA ASN A 76 -7.62 0.10 -18.11
C ASN A 76 -6.32 -0.68 -18.38
N SER A 77 -6.08 -1.07 -19.64
CA SER A 77 -4.83 -1.70 -20.07
C SER A 77 -3.63 -0.79 -19.85
N TYR A 78 -3.75 0.49 -20.20
CA TYR A 78 -2.74 1.50 -19.95
C TYR A 78 -2.44 1.63 -18.45
N PHE A 79 -3.46 1.85 -17.61
CA PHE A 79 -3.28 1.97 -16.17
C PHE A 79 -2.71 0.71 -15.52
N ARG A 80 -3.08 -0.49 -15.99
CA ARG A 80 -2.48 -1.75 -15.51
C ARG A 80 -1.00 -1.83 -15.84
N THR A 81 -0.62 -1.42 -17.06
CA THR A 81 0.77 -1.41 -17.51
C THR A 81 1.58 -0.44 -16.66
N GLU A 82 1.12 0.80 -16.52
CA GLU A 82 1.75 1.84 -15.68
C GLU A 82 1.83 1.41 -14.21
N ASN A 83 0.79 0.77 -13.66
CA ASN A 83 0.84 0.28 -12.28
C ASN A 83 1.87 -0.84 -12.09
N ASN A 84 2.01 -1.72 -13.08
CA ASN A 84 3.05 -2.76 -13.05
C ASN A 84 4.45 -2.15 -13.16
N GLU A 85 4.64 -1.11 -13.97
CA GLU A 85 5.89 -0.36 -14.06
C GLU A 85 6.22 0.34 -12.73
N LEU A 86 5.24 1.02 -12.12
CA LEU A 86 5.40 1.65 -10.81
C LEU A 86 5.74 0.62 -9.72
N ARG A 87 5.11 -0.55 -9.73
CA ARG A 87 5.47 -1.65 -8.82
C ARG A 87 6.89 -2.14 -9.06
N ALA A 88 7.31 -2.29 -10.32
CA ALA A 88 8.66 -2.70 -10.66
C ALA A 88 9.70 -1.65 -10.22
N GLU A 89 9.45 -0.37 -10.47
CA GLU A 89 10.30 0.73 -10.00
C GLU A 89 10.34 0.81 -8.48
N ASN A 90 9.20 0.61 -7.80
CA ASN A 90 9.14 0.55 -6.35
C ASN A 90 10.01 -0.57 -5.78
N MET A 91 10.00 -1.76 -6.42
CA MET A 91 10.88 -2.86 -6.06
C MET A 91 12.36 -2.52 -6.30
N ARG A 92 12.70 -1.92 -7.45
CA ARG A 92 14.07 -1.45 -7.73
C ARG A 92 14.56 -0.44 -6.70
N CYS A 93 13.74 0.56 -6.36
CA CYS A 93 14.05 1.56 -5.34
C CYS A 93 14.25 0.92 -3.97
N LYS A 94 13.37 -0.01 -3.56
CA LYS A 94 13.51 -0.76 -2.30
C LYS A 94 14.80 -1.56 -2.25
N GLU A 95 15.16 -2.23 -3.34
CA GLU A 95 16.41 -2.98 -3.44
C GLU A 95 17.65 -2.06 -3.41
N ALA A 96 17.62 -0.96 -4.17
CA ALA A 96 18.68 0.03 -4.17
C ALA A 96 18.90 0.64 -2.78
N LEU A 97 17.83 0.91 -2.04
CA LEU A 97 17.89 1.40 -0.65
C LEU A 97 18.38 0.32 0.31
N SER A 98 17.97 -0.93 0.15
CA SER A 98 18.46 -2.06 0.94
C SER A 98 19.98 -2.25 0.76
N ASN A 99 20.47 -2.05 -0.45
CA ASN A 99 21.89 -2.20 -0.80
C ASN A 99 22.70 -0.91 -0.60
N ALA A 100 22.05 0.21 -0.27
CA ALA A 100 22.72 1.48 -0.07
C ALA A 100 23.66 1.41 1.14
N ARG A 101 24.91 1.81 0.93
CA ARG A 101 25.96 1.83 1.96
C ARG A 101 26.48 3.24 2.18
N CYS A 102 26.80 3.55 3.43
CA CYS A 102 27.42 4.82 3.78
C CYS A 102 28.83 4.90 3.15
N ARG A 103 29.10 5.95 2.36
CA ARG A 103 30.41 6.18 1.73
C ARG A 103 31.57 6.34 2.72
N ALA A 104 31.30 6.77 3.95
CA ALA A 104 32.35 7.06 4.94
C ALA A 104 32.70 5.85 5.83
N CYS A 105 31.79 4.90 6.03
CA CYS A 105 32.01 3.77 6.95
C CYS A 105 31.60 2.39 6.41
N GLY A 106 31.10 2.31 5.16
CA GLY A 106 30.77 1.06 4.47
C GLY A 106 29.55 0.31 5.01
N ARG A 107 28.96 0.76 6.12
CA ARG A 107 27.78 0.15 6.74
C ARG A 107 26.54 0.36 5.88
N ALA A 108 25.73 -0.69 5.76
CA ALA A 108 24.44 -0.65 5.09
C ALA A 108 23.49 0.30 5.83
N ILE A 109 22.66 1.03 5.09
CA ILE A 109 21.61 1.87 5.67
C ILE A 109 20.44 0.93 6.03
N PRO A 110 20.08 0.77 7.31
CA PRO A 110 19.01 -0.14 7.69
C PRO A 110 17.67 0.54 7.38
N VAL A 111 17.23 0.47 6.12
CA VAL A 111 15.92 0.98 5.67
C VAL A 111 14.81 -0.03 5.98
N VAL A 112 15.12 -1.32 6.05
CA VAL A 112 14.20 -2.38 6.49
C VAL A 112 14.60 -2.78 7.92
N GLY A 113 13.77 -2.41 8.90
CA GLY A 113 14.02 -2.75 10.31
C GLY A 113 14.03 -1.57 11.28
N MET A 114 13.48 -0.40 10.92
CA MET A 114 13.33 0.69 11.88
C MET A 114 12.55 0.28 13.15
N SER A 115 11.71 -0.77 13.09
CA SER A 115 11.05 -1.35 14.26
C SER A 115 11.98 -2.16 15.17
N SER A 116 12.95 -2.91 14.63
CA SER A 116 13.85 -3.75 15.42
C SER A 116 14.86 -2.92 16.21
N ASN A 117 15.45 -1.90 15.59
CA ASN A 117 16.38 -0.99 16.28
C ASN A 117 15.66 -0.09 17.29
N LEU A 118 14.44 0.37 16.96
CA LEU A 118 13.62 1.15 17.90
C LEU A 118 13.19 0.30 19.10
N ASN A 119 12.79 -0.95 18.89
CA ASN A 119 12.39 -1.84 19.99
C ASN A 119 13.59 -2.26 20.86
N CYS A 120 14.77 -2.49 20.27
CA CYS A 120 16.00 -2.75 21.01
C CYS A 120 16.40 -1.55 21.88
N LEU A 121 16.38 -0.33 21.32
CA LEU A 121 16.67 0.90 22.07
C LEU A 121 15.62 1.20 23.16
N ARG A 122 14.35 0.83 22.94
CA ARG A 122 13.31 0.92 23.99
C ARG A 122 13.60 -0.03 25.15
N LEU A 123 14.06 -1.24 24.85
CA LEU A 123 14.41 -2.24 25.87
C LEU A 123 15.66 -1.83 26.66
N GLU A 124 16.69 -1.33 25.98
CA GLU A 124 17.91 -0.79 26.61
C GLU A 124 17.59 0.43 27.48
N ASN A 125 16.73 1.35 27.02
CA ASN A 125 16.27 2.48 27.83
C ASN A 125 15.49 2.05 29.07
N ALA A 126 14.68 0.99 28.98
CA ALA A 126 13.96 0.46 30.13
C ALA A 126 14.94 -0.12 31.17
N GLN A 127 15.94 -0.89 30.73
CA GLN A 127 16.97 -1.45 31.60
C GLN A 127 17.85 -0.37 32.25
N LEU A 128 18.26 0.65 31.49
CA LEU A 128 19.05 1.75 32.04
C LEU A 128 18.28 2.56 33.08
N ARG A 129 16.96 2.74 32.90
CA ARG A 129 16.10 3.39 33.90
C ARG A 129 16.03 2.60 35.20
N GLU A 130 15.87 1.28 35.11
CA GLU A 130 15.86 0.40 36.28
C GLU A 130 17.22 0.43 37.01
N GLN A 131 18.34 0.45 36.28
CA GLN A 131 19.67 0.59 36.87
C GLN A 131 19.87 1.94 37.58
N ILE A 132 19.38 3.03 36.97
CA ILE A 132 19.39 4.36 37.61
C ILE A 132 18.59 4.34 38.90
N GLU A 133 17.40 3.74 38.89
CA GLU A 133 16.53 3.67 40.06
C GLU A 133 17.12 2.78 41.17
N TYR A 134 17.76 1.66 40.79
CA TYR A 134 18.51 0.81 41.71
C TYR A 134 19.70 1.56 42.35
N LEU A 135 20.51 2.25 41.55
CA LEU A 135 21.64 3.04 42.06
C LEU A 135 21.16 4.22 42.91
N ALA A 136 20.09 4.89 42.51
CA ALA A 136 19.47 5.96 43.30
C ALA A 136 18.96 5.45 44.65
N ALA A 137 18.34 4.27 44.69
CA ALA A 137 17.89 3.63 45.93
C ALA A 137 19.06 3.20 46.83
N ILE A 138 20.18 2.77 46.27
CA ILE A 138 21.41 2.52 47.03
C ILE A 138 21.94 3.83 47.61
N LEU A 139 22.09 4.87 46.78
CA LEU A 139 22.63 6.16 47.21
C LEU A 139 21.76 6.82 48.29
N ALA A 140 20.44 6.73 48.21
CA ALA A 140 19.53 7.22 49.24
C ALA A 140 19.84 6.62 50.63
N LYS A 141 20.17 5.32 50.70
CA LYS A 141 20.56 4.65 51.95
C LYS A 141 21.87 5.16 52.57
N PHE A 142 22.73 5.77 51.76
CA PHE A 142 23.98 6.38 52.21
C PHE A 142 23.83 7.87 52.53
N VAL A 143 22.89 8.57 51.88
CA VAL A 143 22.63 10.00 52.11
C VAL A 143 21.88 10.24 53.44
N ASP A 144 21.05 9.30 53.89
CA ASP A 144 20.28 9.43 55.15
C ASP A 144 21.06 9.06 56.43
N LYS A 145 22.36 8.75 56.34
CA LYS A 145 23.20 8.45 57.51
C LYS A 145 24.01 9.70 57.90
N PRO A 146 23.76 10.32 59.07
CA PRO A 146 24.59 11.42 59.53
C PRO A 146 25.98 10.89 59.88
N LEU A 147 26.99 11.34 59.13
CA LEU A 147 28.39 11.16 59.48
C LEU A 147 28.67 12.02 60.72
N ALA A 148 28.77 11.36 61.88
CA ALA A 148 29.34 11.97 63.06
C ALA A 148 30.83 12.26 62.83
N ASP A 149 31.25 13.42 63.31
CA ASP A 149 32.59 14.01 63.32
C ASP A 149 33.78 13.04 63.22
N GLU A 150 34.66 13.29 62.25
CA GLU A 150 36.09 13.32 62.56
C GLU A 150 36.86 14.22 61.58
N ALA A 151 37.59 15.17 62.16
CA ALA A 151 38.33 16.21 61.49
C ALA A 151 39.59 15.66 60.80
N ILE A 152 39.80 16.01 59.53
CA ILE A 152 41.12 15.97 58.88
C ILE A 152 41.34 17.26 58.08
N THR A 153 42.51 17.83 58.34
CA THR A 153 43.16 19.03 57.78
C THR A 153 43.20 19.12 56.25
N PRO A 154 43.31 20.33 55.66
CA PRO A 154 43.30 20.52 54.21
C PRO A 154 44.70 20.40 53.60
N SER A 155 44.87 19.53 52.60
CA SER A 155 45.92 19.70 51.59
C SER A 155 45.63 18.92 50.31
N SER A 156 46.07 19.49 49.19
CA SER A 156 46.14 18.97 47.82
C SER A 156 44.94 19.18 46.89
N THR A 157 45.05 20.26 46.12
CA THR A 157 45.13 20.27 44.64
C THR A 157 44.20 19.30 43.89
N VAL A 158 43.17 19.81 43.20
CA VAL A 158 42.94 19.66 41.74
C VAL A 158 41.87 20.69 41.33
N SER A 159 42.23 21.67 40.51
CA SER A 159 41.25 22.48 39.77
C SER A 159 40.65 21.65 38.63
N PRO A 160 39.32 21.64 38.42
CA PRO A 160 38.73 20.92 37.29
C PRO A 160 39.03 21.71 36.01
N THR A 161 40.03 21.27 35.25
CA THR A 161 40.26 21.77 33.90
C THR A 161 39.18 21.16 33.02
N ILE A 162 38.18 21.96 32.62
CA ILE A 162 37.21 21.56 31.61
C ILE A 162 38.00 21.41 30.31
N ASP A 163 38.16 20.17 29.87
CA ASP A 163 38.88 19.83 28.65
C ASP A 163 38.12 20.41 27.44
N THR A 164 38.58 21.56 26.97
CA THR A 164 38.01 22.27 25.82
C THR A 164 38.15 21.45 24.53
N GLU A 165 39.06 20.48 24.50
CA GLU A 165 39.21 19.46 23.46
C GLU A 165 38.01 18.51 23.44
N ALA A 166 37.60 18.01 24.61
CA ALA A 166 36.45 17.10 24.74
C ALA A 166 35.13 17.78 24.32
N VAL A 167 34.94 19.06 24.64
CA VAL A 167 33.76 19.85 24.24
C VAL A 167 33.75 20.10 22.73
N ARG A 168 34.90 20.40 22.12
CA ARG A 168 35.02 20.56 20.67
C ARG A 168 34.80 19.23 19.93
N ASN A 169 35.30 18.12 20.47
CA ASN A 169 35.06 16.78 19.94
C ASN A 169 33.59 16.35 20.08
N LEU A 170 32.89 16.76 21.15
CA LEU A 170 31.43 16.59 21.28
C LEU A 170 30.66 17.44 20.26
N LYS A 171 31.11 18.67 19.99
CA LYS A 171 30.48 19.58 19.03
C LYS A 171 30.71 19.13 17.58
N GLU A 172 31.87 18.56 17.29
CA GLU A 172 32.19 17.92 16.00
C GLU A 172 31.36 16.64 15.79
N SER A 173 31.12 15.88 16.86
CA SER A 173 30.27 14.68 16.87
C SER A 173 28.77 14.99 16.71
N ARG A 174 28.34 16.22 17.04
CA ARG A 174 26.97 16.74 16.85
C ARG A 174 26.80 17.58 15.58
N ARG A 175 27.76 17.56 14.64
CA ARG A 175 27.50 18.08 13.29
C ARG A 175 26.52 17.13 12.61
N LEU A 176 25.31 17.63 12.32
CA LEU A 176 24.19 16.93 11.69
C LEU A 176 24.70 15.92 10.67
N ARG A 177 24.74 14.64 11.04
CA ARG A 177 25.30 13.62 10.15
C ARG A 177 24.28 13.44 9.03
N ARG A 178 24.74 13.13 7.81
CA ARG A 178 23.83 12.83 6.69
C ARG A 178 22.84 11.69 6.99
N CYS A 179 23.12 10.85 7.99
CA CYS A 179 22.21 9.81 8.49
C CYS A 179 21.10 10.31 9.41
N ASP A 180 21.17 11.55 9.92
CA ASP A 180 20.13 12.15 10.77
C ASP A 180 19.02 12.80 9.91
N ILE A 181 19.31 13.08 8.63
CA ILE A 181 18.40 13.75 7.69
C ILE A 181 17.05 13.02 7.55
N PRO A 182 16.97 11.68 7.39
CA PRO A 182 15.67 11.00 7.29
C PRO A 182 14.84 11.10 8.58
N ALA A 183 15.48 11.01 9.75
CA ALA A 183 14.81 11.14 11.03
C ALA A 183 14.29 12.58 11.27
N ILE A 184 15.08 13.58 10.86
CA ILE A 184 14.69 14.99 10.92
C ILE A 184 13.54 15.28 9.96
N LEU A 185 13.61 14.80 8.72
CA LEU A 185 12.52 14.94 7.74
C LEU A 185 11.23 14.28 8.24
N PHE A 186 11.32 13.12 8.87
CA PHE A 186 10.16 12.44 9.47
C PHE A 186 9.55 13.25 10.62
N LEU A 187 10.38 13.78 11.54
CA LEU A 187 9.91 14.63 12.64
C LEU A 187 9.32 15.96 12.13
N LEU A 188 9.90 16.56 11.09
CA LEU A 188 9.37 17.77 10.45
C LEU A 188 8.02 17.50 9.77
N MET A 189 7.89 16.38 9.05
CA MET A 189 6.61 15.99 8.46
C MET A 189 5.54 15.77 9.53
N GLN A 190 5.89 15.11 10.64
CA GLN A 190 4.97 14.91 11.75
C GLN A 190 4.56 16.24 12.38
N LEU A 191 5.48 17.18 12.56
CA LEU A 191 5.18 18.50 13.11
C LEU A 191 4.25 19.31 12.18
N VAL A 192 4.46 19.27 10.87
CA VAL A 192 3.58 19.94 9.89
C VAL A 192 2.17 19.34 9.92
N LEU A 193 2.05 18.02 10.07
CA LEU A 193 0.76 17.35 10.16
C LEU A 193 0.04 17.71 11.47
N GLN A 194 0.77 17.77 12.59
CA GLN A 194 0.24 18.24 13.88
C GLN A 194 -0.23 19.69 13.79
N MET A 195 0.54 20.58 13.15
CA MET A 195 0.14 21.97 12.94
C MET A 195 -1.13 22.09 12.08
N LYS A 196 -1.23 21.30 10.99
CA LYS A 196 -2.47 21.26 10.18
C LYS A 196 -3.66 20.77 10.97
N PHE A 197 -3.48 19.75 11.80
CA PHE A 197 -4.55 19.22 12.64
C PHE A 197 -5.04 20.26 13.67
N ILE A 198 -4.12 20.99 14.30
CA ILE A 198 -4.45 22.07 15.24
C ILE A 198 -5.21 23.20 14.54
N VAL A 199 -4.76 23.62 13.35
CA VAL A 199 -5.44 24.68 12.57
C VAL A 199 -6.86 24.25 12.19
N LEU A 200 -7.03 23.02 11.69
CA LEU A 200 -8.35 22.48 11.36
C LEU A 200 -9.25 22.34 12.60
N ALA A 201 -8.70 21.94 13.74
CA ALA A 201 -9.44 21.83 14.99
C ALA A 201 -9.94 23.20 15.46
N ASN A 202 -9.14 24.26 15.32
CA ASN A 202 -9.55 25.63 15.67
C ASN A 202 -10.62 26.15 14.70
N GLU A 203 -10.49 25.90 13.40
CA GLU A 203 -11.45 26.33 12.38
C GLU A 203 -12.84 25.67 12.54
N ILE A 204 -12.87 24.44 13.08
CA ILE A 204 -14.11 23.73 13.45
C ILE A 204 -14.71 24.28 14.75
N ILE A 205 -13.89 24.74 15.70
CA ILE A 205 -14.37 25.33 16.97
C ILE A 205 -14.92 26.74 16.76
N ASP A 206 -14.39 27.47 15.78
CA ASP A 206 -14.81 28.83 15.43
C ASP A 206 -16.04 28.89 14.47
N SER A 207 -16.51 27.74 13.94
CA SER A 207 -17.72 27.59 13.12
C SER A 207 -18.94 27.15 13.92
#